data_AF-A0AAD3NW78-F1
#
_entry.id   AF-A0AAD3NW78-F1
#
_cell.length_a   1.000
_cell.length_b   1.000
_cell.length_c   1.000
_cell.angle_alpha   90.00
_cell.angle_beta   90.00
_cell.angle_gamma   90.00
#
_symmetry.space_group_name_H-M   'P 1'
#
loop_
_entity.id
_entity.type
_entity.pdbx_description
1 polymer ?
#
loop_
_entity_poly.entity_id
_entity_poly.type
_entity_poly.pdbx_seq_one_letter_code
_entity_poly.pdbx_strand_id
1 'polypeptide(L)'
;MALLAISLAAYAIPQVRNGYWDSDTPQLNSKDESIVCSRASYRDYRAISSLAGDLNLDFSPIPEATADKQRIIDALAAAGPAGNATQVFASYIPTGEVFRTQCAGNTCTRAEIEEPMKACLTQYWNDCVHSLLRYDGQNYCLLEVAEGDE
;
A
#
# COMPACT_ATOMS: atom_id res chain seq x y z
N MET A 1 9.09 -61.43 8.97
CA MET A 1 9.82 -60.26 8.46
C MET A 1 8.83 -59.38 7.71
N ALA A 2 8.40 -58.27 8.32
CA ALA A 2 7.44 -57.34 7.72
C ALA A 2 8.21 -56.13 7.18
N LEU A 3 8.07 -55.85 5.88
CA LEU A 3 8.64 -54.70 5.19
C LEU A 3 7.66 -53.53 5.31
N LEU A 4 8.02 -52.52 6.11
CA LEU A 4 7.33 -51.23 6.16
C LEU A 4 7.83 -50.35 5.01
N ALA A 5 6.96 -50.12 4.02
CA ALA A 5 7.17 -49.12 2.98
C ALA A 5 6.77 -47.74 3.53
N ILE A 6 7.73 -46.82 3.65
CA ILE A 6 7.48 -45.44 4.03
C ILE A 6 7.31 -44.63 2.74
N SER A 7 6.07 -44.23 2.45
CA SER A 7 5.74 -43.31 1.36
C SER A 7 6.16 -41.89 1.74
N LEU A 8 7.18 -41.35 1.06
CA LEU A 8 7.53 -39.93 1.14
C LEU A 8 6.61 -39.13 0.21
N ALA A 9 5.57 -38.51 0.77
CA ALA A 9 4.81 -37.48 0.09
C ALA A 9 5.67 -36.21 0.02
N ALA A 10 6.12 -35.84 -1.17
CA ALA A 10 6.81 -34.59 -1.42
C ALA A 10 5.80 -33.43 -1.35
N TYR A 11 5.75 -32.75 -0.21
CA TYR A 11 5.09 -31.45 -0.12
C TYR A 11 5.94 -30.42 -0.85
N ALA A 12 5.46 -29.95 -2.01
CA ALA A 12 6.02 -28.79 -2.67
C ALA A 12 5.71 -27.55 -1.82
N ILE A 13 6.70 -27.11 -1.03
CA ILE A 13 6.64 -25.82 -0.35
C ILE A 13 6.78 -24.75 -1.45
N PRO A 14 5.80 -23.84 -1.62
CA PRO A 14 5.95 -22.73 -2.56
C PRO A 14 7.17 -21.92 -2.14
N GLN A 15 8.10 -21.76 -3.08
CA GLN A 15 9.32 -20.99 -2.91
C GLN A 15 8.93 -19.53 -2.67
N VAL A 16 8.83 -19.12 -1.41
CA VAL A 16 8.82 -17.70 -1.05
C VAL A 16 10.16 -17.17 -1.53
N ARG A 17 10.15 -16.33 -2.59
CA ARG A 17 11.33 -15.56 -3.02
C ARG A 17 11.67 -14.58 -1.90
N ASN A 18 12.36 -15.08 -0.88
CA ASN A 18 13.00 -14.25 0.12
C ASN A 18 14.17 -13.56 -0.56
N GLY A 19 13.93 -12.35 -1.06
CA GLY A 19 14.96 -11.42 -1.47
C GLY A 19 15.75 -10.98 -0.24
N TYR A 20 16.76 -11.76 0.12
CA TYR A 20 17.71 -11.53 1.21
C TYR A 20 18.71 -10.38 0.86
N TRP A 21 18.22 -9.29 0.27
CA TRP A 21 19.02 -8.14 -0.19
C TRP A 21 18.39 -6.78 0.12
N ASP A 22 17.41 -6.70 1.04
CA ASP A 22 16.65 -5.47 1.33
C ASP A 22 16.58 -5.14 2.83
N SER A 23 17.52 -5.65 3.66
CA SER A 23 17.48 -5.43 5.12
C SER A 23 17.80 -4.00 5.54
N ASP A 24 18.41 -3.21 4.66
CA ASP A 24 18.91 -1.87 4.96
C ASP A 24 18.01 -0.76 4.39
N THR A 25 16.96 -1.10 3.65
CA THR A 25 15.97 -0.09 3.24
C THR A 25 15.02 0.19 4.41
N PRO A 26 14.78 1.47 4.75
CA PRO A 26 13.72 1.83 5.67
C PRO A 26 12.40 1.19 5.24
N GLN A 27 11.61 0.73 6.21
CA GLN A 27 10.30 0.16 5.99
C GLN A 27 9.40 0.52 7.19
N LEU A 28 8.15 0.85 6.89
CA LEU A 28 7.09 1.05 7.88
C LEU A 28 5.95 0.10 7.58
N ASN A 29 5.48 -0.62 8.60
CA ASN A 29 4.42 -1.61 8.47
C ASN A 29 3.27 -1.25 9.39
N SER A 30 2.05 -1.56 8.97
CA SER A 30 0.94 -1.67 9.91
C SER A 30 1.20 -2.84 10.87
N LYS A 31 0.59 -2.79 12.05
CA LYS A 31 0.72 -3.84 13.07
C LYS A 31 0.33 -5.24 12.58
N ASP A 32 -0.63 -5.31 11.66
CA ASP A 32 -1.11 -6.55 11.06
C ASP A 32 -0.41 -6.91 9.73
N GLU A 33 0.60 -6.12 9.34
CA GLU A 33 1.38 -6.27 8.10
C GLU A 33 0.53 -6.21 6.81
N SER A 34 -0.74 -5.79 6.91
CA SER A 34 -1.62 -5.62 5.75
C SER A 34 -1.23 -4.45 4.85
N ILE A 35 -0.46 -3.50 5.39
CA ILE A 35 0.10 -2.35 4.70
C ILE A 35 1.61 -2.32 4.94
N VAL A 36 2.37 -2.39 3.85
CA VAL A 36 3.84 -2.31 3.86
C VAL A 36 4.27 -1.11 3.04
N CYS A 37 4.98 -0.18 3.66
CA CYS A 37 5.56 0.99 3.01
C CYS A 37 7.08 0.84 2.99
N SER A 38 7.63 0.64 1.80
CA SER A 38 9.06 0.56 1.53
C SER A 38 9.35 1.11 0.14
N ARG A 39 10.62 1.39 -0.16
CA ARG A 39 11.04 1.71 -1.53
C ARG A 39 10.67 0.61 -2.52
N ALA A 40 10.73 -0.66 -2.10
CA ALA A 40 10.30 -1.77 -2.93
C ALA A 40 8.80 -1.72 -3.24
N SER A 41 7.94 -1.51 -2.23
CA SER A 41 6.49 -1.35 -2.43
C SER A 41 6.18 -0.16 -3.35
N TYR A 42 6.88 0.96 -3.19
CA TYR A 42 6.67 2.14 -4.05
C TYR A 42 7.09 1.87 -5.50
N ARG A 43 8.20 1.17 -5.72
CA ARG A 43 8.59 0.73 -7.07
C ARG A 43 7.56 -0.22 -7.68
N ASP A 44 7.01 -1.14 -6.89
CA ASP A 44 5.98 -2.07 -7.36
C ASP A 44 4.71 -1.31 -7.75
N TYR A 45 4.31 -0.28 -6.99
CA TYR A 45 3.28 0.68 -7.39
C TYR A 45 3.59 1.30 -8.76
N ARG A 46 4.79 1.86 -8.94
CA ARG A 46 5.19 2.53 -10.19
C ARG A 46 5.15 1.59 -11.39
N ALA A 47 5.37 0.28 -11.18
CA ALA A 47 5.27 -0.72 -12.24
C ALA A 47 3.82 -1.00 -12.68
N ILE A 48 2.84 -0.79 -11.81
CA ILE A 48 1.42 -1.05 -12.09
C ILE A 48 0.56 0.20 -12.27
N SER A 49 1.11 1.40 -12.05
CA SER A 49 0.36 2.65 -12.02
C SER A 49 -0.39 2.95 -13.34
N SER A 50 0.20 2.58 -14.48
CA SER A 50 -0.45 2.68 -15.79
C SER A 50 -1.56 1.65 -15.98
N LEU A 51 -1.41 0.45 -15.41
CA LEU A 51 -2.42 -0.61 -15.49
C LEU A 51 -3.64 -0.33 -14.62
N ALA A 52 -3.45 0.39 -13.51
CA ALA A 52 -4.51 0.76 -12.58
C ALA A 52 -5.27 2.05 -12.99
N GLY A 53 -4.82 2.76 -14.03
CA GLY A 53 -5.50 3.96 -14.57
C GLY A 53 -4.61 5.16 -14.91
N ASP A 54 -3.29 4.96 -15.08
CA ASP A 54 -2.28 6.02 -15.32
C ASP A 54 -2.29 7.11 -14.23
N LEU A 55 -2.05 6.62 -13.02
CA LEU A 55 -2.48 7.23 -11.78
C LEU A 55 -1.64 8.43 -11.32
N ASN A 56 -0.33 8.47 -11.60
CA ASN A 56 0.59 9.54 -11.21
C ASN A 56 0.28 10.15 -9.81
N LEU A 57 -0.04 9.31 -8.83
CA LEU A 57 -0.54 9.75 -7.50
C LEU A 57 0.58 10.27 -6.61
N ASP A 58 1.81 9.93 -6.99
CA ASP A 58 3.06 10.27 -6.36
C ASP A 58 3.46 11.75 -6.48
N PHE A 59 2.67 12.59 -7.17
CA PHE A 59 2.85 14.05 -7.15
C PHE A 59 2.36 14.75 -5.87
N SER A 60 1.78 14.00 -4.93
CA SER A 60 1.28 14.58 -3.67
C SER A 60 2.42 14.81 -2.69
N PRO A 61 2.40 15.86 -1.85
CA PRO A 61 3.44 16.10 -0.86
C PRO A 61 3.44 14.96 0.16
N ILE A 62 4.47 14.12 0.12
CA ILE A 62 4.65 13.02 1.07
C ILE A 62 5.16 13.63 2.38
N PRO A 63 4.57 13.30 3.54
CA PRO A 63 5.08 13.77 4.82
C PRO A 63 6.53 13.31 5.01
N GLU A 64 7.42 14.16 5.53
CA GLU A 64 8.82 13.77 5.78
C GLU A 64 8.91 12.92 7.05
N ALA A 65 8.22 13.34 8.11
CA ALA A 65 8.29 12.71 9.42
C ALA A 65 7.75 11.27 9.43
N THR A 66 8.60 10.35 9.89
CA THR A 66 8.27 8.93 10.09
C THR A 66 7.01 8.73 10.95
N ALA A 67 6.81 9.57 11.97
CA ALA A 67 5.64 9.48 12.85
C ALA A 67 4.32 9.82 12.14
N ASP A 68 4.34 10.73 11.17
CA ASP A 68 3.15 11.06 10.37
C ASP A 68 2.85 9.93 9.37
N LYS A 69 3.88 9.37 8.73
CA LYS A 69 3.74 8.18 7.88
C LYS A 69 3.13 7.01 8.65
N GLN A 70 3.67 6.69 9.83
CA GLN A 70 3.17 5.58 10.64
C GLN A 70 1.71 5.79 11.06
N ARG A 71 1.33 7.02 11.44
CA ARG A 71 -0.06 7.35 11.77
C ARG A 71 -1.01 7.07 10.61
N ILE A 72 -0.63 7.45 9.39
CA ILE A 72 -1.42 7.18 8.18
C ILE A 72 -1.50 5.67 7.91
N ILE A 73 -0.39 4.94 8.03
CA ILE A 73 -0.32 3.48 7.82
C ILE A 73 -1.26 2.74 8.77
N ASP A 74 -1.23 3.10 10.05
CA ASP A 74 -2.10 2.48 11.06
C ASP A 74 -3.59 2.80 10.79
N ALA A 75 -3.90 4.03 10.36
CA ALA A 75 -5.26 4.44 10.00
C ALA A 75 -5.77 3.71 8.74
N LEU A 76 -4.90 3.49 7.74
CA LEU A 76 -5.22 2.71 6.55
C LEU A 76 -5.52 1.24 6.89
N ALA A 77 -4.71 0.61 7.75
CA ALA A 77 -4.97 -0.75 8.19
C ALA A 77 -6.31 -0.84 8.94
N ALA A 78 -6.61 0.12 9.81
CA ALA A 78 -7.91 0.20 10.49
C ALA A 78 -9.09 0.42 9.53
N ALA A 79 -8.88 1.10 8.40
CA ALA A 79 -9.90 1.29 7.35
C ALA A 79 -10.21 0.00 6.57
N GLY A 80 -9.37 -1.03 6.69
CA GLY A 80 -9.60 -2.38 6.17
C GLY A 80 -9.68 -2.49 4.64
N PRO A 81 -8.69 -1.99 3.86
CA PRO A 81 -8.67 -2.16 2.41
C PRO A 81 -8.63 -3.65 2.06
N ALA A 82 -9.73 -4.15 1.50
CA ALA A 82 -9.93 -5.58 1.23
C ALA A 82 -10.64 -5.83 -0.12
N GLY A 83 -10.67 -7.09 -0.55
CA GLY A 83 -11.30 -7.51 -1.81
C GLY A 83 -10.45 -7.22 -3.06
N ASN A 84 -10.98 -7.50 -4.25
CA ASN A 84 -10.19 -7.38 -5.50
C ASN A 84 -10.46 -6.07 -6.25
N ALA A 85 -11.43 -5.28 -5.80
CA ALA A 85 -11.78 -4.01 -6.41
C ALA A 85 -10.66 -2.99 -6.23
N THR A 86 -10.42 -2.19 -7.26
CA THR A 86 -9.45 -1.11 -7.22
C THR A 86 -9.99 0.01 -6.32
N GLN A 87 -9.19 0.41 -5.34
CA GLN A 87 -9.54 1.45 -4.37
C GLN A 87 -8.40 2.46 -4.27
N VAL A 88 -8.75 3.74 -4.24
CA VAL A 88 -7.80 4.85 -4.11
C VAL A 88 -8.05 5.51 -2.77
N PHE A 89 -6.96 5.78 -2.04
CA PHE A 89 -7.01 6.39 -0.72
C PHE A 89 -6.20 7.68 -0.70
N ALA A 90 -6.75 8.68 -0.03
CA ALA A 90 -6.04 9.88 0.38
C ALA A 90 -6.13 10.00 1.90
N SER A 91 -5.16 10.69 2.50
CA SER A 91 -5.11 10.89 3.94
C SER A 91 -4.78 12.32 4.28
N TYR A 92 -5.41 12.84 5.34
CA TYR A 92 -5.03 14.11 5.95
C TYR A 92 -3.84 13.87 6.89
N ILE A 93 -2.69 14.45 6.57
CA ILE A 93 -1.41 14.17 7.24
C ILE A 93 -1.48 14.40 8.77
N PRO A 94 -2.03 15.53 9.27
CA PRO A 94 -1.98 15.83 10.70
C PRO A 94 -2.75 14.84 11.60
N THR A 95 -3.79 14.16 11.10
CA THR A 95 -4.57 13.22 11.93
C THR A 95 -4.48 11.77 11.44
N GLY A 96 -4.07 11.55 10.19
CA GLY A 96 -4.16 10.25 9.52
C GLY A 96 -5.57 9.91 9.01
N GLU A 97 -6.54 10.84 9.08
CA GLU A 97 -7.90 10.59 8.60
C GLU A 97 -7.91 10.13 7.13
N VAL A 98 -8.66 9.07 6.84
CA VAL A 98 -8.64 8.37 5.55
C VAL A 98 -9.89 8.68 4.75
N PHE A 99 -9.67 9.11 3.52
CA PHE A 99 -10.68 9.28 2.47
C PHE A 99 -10.46 8.20 1.42
N ARG A 100 -11.53 7.55 0.96
CA ARG A 100 -11.42 6.45 0.00
C ARG A 100 -12.51 6.50 -1.06
N THR A 101 -12.16 6.04 -2.26
CA THR A 101 -13.13 5.67 -3.29
C THR A 101 -12.82 4.28 -3.80
N GLN A 102 -13.87 3.53 -4.13
CA GLN A 102 -13.76 2.28 -4.88
C GLN A 102 -14.16 2.56 -6.32
N CYS A 103 -13.32 2.15 -7.26
CA CYS A 103 -13.56 2.35 -8.68
C CYS A 103 -14.65 1.38 -9.17
N ALA A 104 -15.48 1.84 -10.09
CA ALA A 104 -16.61 1.05 -10.59
C ALA A 104 -16.14 -0.20 -11.37
N GLY A 105 -14.95 -0.14 -11.96
CA GLY A 105 -14.31 -1.26 -12.65
C GLY A 105 -12.97 -1.65 -12.02
N ASN A 106 -12.24 -2.50 -12.74
CA ASN A 106 -10.89 -2.94 -12.31
C ASN A 106 -9.83 -1.84 -12.48
N THR A 107 -10.14 -0.76 -13.19
CA THR A 107 -9.27 0.41 -13.36
C THR A 107 -10.05 1.68 -13.02
N CYS A 108 -9.37 2.69 -12.52
CA CYS A 108 -10.02 3.93 -12.13
C CYS A 108 -9.99 4.96 -13.27
N THR A 109 -11.09 5.68 -13.44
CA THR A 109 -11.13 6.92 -14.22
C THR A 109 -10.46 8.05 -13.45
N ARG A 110 -9.96 9.08 -14.16
CA ARG A 110 -9.35 10.26 -13.53
C ARG A 110 -10.24 10.89 -12.44
N ALA A 111 -11.55 10.91 -12.65
CA ALA A 111 -12.50 11.48 -11.70
C ALA A 111 -12.56 10.69 -10.39
N GLU A 112 -12.61 9.34 -10.47
CA GLU A 112 -12.61 8.46 -9.29
C GLU A 112 -11.30 8.56 -8.52
N ILE A 113 -10.17 8.67 -9.23
CA ILE A 113 -8.83 8.79 -8.65
C ILE A 113 -8.71 10.05 -7.79
N GLU A 114 -9.26 11.16 -8.28
CA GLU A 114 -9.19 12.45 -7.60
C GLU A 114 -10.23 12.59 -6.48
N GLU A 115 -11.26 11.75 -6.43
CA GLU A 115 -12.35 11.85 -5.46
C GLU A 115 -11.90 11.85 -4.00
N PRO A 116 -11.03 10.92 -3.52
CA PRO A 116 -10.60 10.94 -2.12
C PRO A 116 -9.74 12.17 -1.81
N MET A 117 -8.90 12.62 -2.76
CA MET A 117 -8.11 13.84 -2.61
C MET A 117 -9.00 15.09 -2.55
N LYS A 118 -10.02 15.17 -3.41
CA LYS A 118 -11.01 16.26 -3.39
C LYS A 118 -11.78 16.27 -2.09
N ALA A 119 -12.18 15.11 -1.56
CA ALA A 119 -12.88 15.03 -0.28
C ALA A 119 -11.99 15.55 0.87
N CYS A 120 -10.73 15.11 0.93
CA CYS A 120 -9.77 15.59 1.91
C CYS A 120 -9.55 17.11 1.81
N LEU A 121 -9.27 17.63 0.60
CA LEU A 121 -9.02 19.06 0.38
C LEU A 121 -10.28 19.92 0.59
N THR A 122 -11.48 19.39 0.37
CA THR A 122 -12.72 20.10 0.69
C THR A 122 -12.89 20.28 2.20
N GLN A 123 -12.47 19.28 2.98
CA GLN A 123 -12.58 19.31 4.44
C GLN A 123 -11.44 20.11 5.10
N TYR A 124 -10.21 19.96 4.61
CA TYR A 124 -9.01 20.46 5.29
C TYR A 124 -8.21 21.51 4.52
N TRP A 125 -8.53 21.78 3.25
CA TRP A 125 -7.88 22.76 2.38
C TRP A 125 -6.43 22.47 1.96
N ASN A 126 -5.65 21.76 2.77
CA ASN A 126 -4.26 21.40 2.51
C ASN A 126 -3.86 20.11 3.24
N ASP A 127 -2.55 19.79 3.21
CA ASP A 127 -1.93 18.67 3.95
C ASP A 127 -2.60 17.32 3.70
N CYS A 128 -3.06 17.11 2.47
CA CYS A 128 -3.63 15.87 1.98
C CYS A 128 -2.64 15.16 1.06
N VAL A 129 -2.55 13.83 1.19
CA VAL A 129 -1.65 12.99 0.40
C VAL A 129 -2.38 11.76 -0.12
N HIS A 130 -2.10 11.34 -1.36
CA HIS A 130 -2.50 9.99 -1.78
C HIS A 130 -1.65 8.97 -1.01
N SER A 131 -2.30 8.10 -0.25
CA SER A 131 -1.62 7.29 0.77
C SER A 131 -1.57 5.81 0.41
N LEU A 132 -2.60 5.30 -0.28
CA LEU A 132 -2.69 3.89 -0.67
C LEU A 132 -3.41 3.74 -2.01
N LEU A 133 -2.95 2.79 -2.81
CA LEU A 133 -3.72 2.19 -3.89
C LEU A 133 -3.93 0.71 -3.56
N ARG A 134 -5.16 0.23 -3.63
CA ARG A 134 -5.44 -1.20 -3.70
C ARG A 134 -5.76 -1.56 -5.15
N TYR A 135 -5.06 -2.55 -5.70
CA TYR A 135 -5.27 -3.01 -7.07
C TYR A 135 -5.07 -4.52 -7.13
N ASP A 136 -6.02 -5.22 -7.75
CA ASP A 136 -6.00 -6.69 -7.91
C ASP A 136 -5.67 -7.45 -6.61
N GLY A 137 -6.33 -7.05 -5.52
CA GLY A 137 -6.18 -7.70 -4.22
C GLY A 137 -4.92 -7.32 -3.44
N GLN A 138 -4.03 -6.49 -3.98
CA GLN A 138 -2.79 -6.06 -3.34
C GLN A 138 -2.85 -4.60 -2.91
N ASN A 139 -2.23 -4.30 -1.76
CA ASN A 139 -2.10 -2.96 -1.22
C ASN A 139 -0.73 -2.39 -1.62
N TYR A 140 -0.74 -1.23 -2.25
CA TYR A 140 0.44 -0.51 -2.71
C TYR A 140 0.53 0.80 -1.93
N CYS A 141 1.49 0.85 -1.00
CA CYS A 141 1.73 2.06 -0.24
C CYS A 141 2.38 3.14 -1.11
N LEU A 142 1.81 4.35 -1.04
CA LEU A 142 2.26 5.52 -1.80
C LEU A 142 3.14 6.46 -0.96
N LEU A 143 3.31 6.15 0.32
CA LEU A 143 4.19 6.87 1.22
C LEU A 143 5.61 6.33 1.05
N GLU A 144 6.45 7.04 0.30
CA GLU A 144 7.87 6.74 0.29
C GLU A 144 8.44 6.96 1.69
N VAL A 145 9.09 5.95 2.22
CA VAL A 145 9.81 6.02 3.49
C VAL A 145 11.13 6.76 3.29
N ALA A 146 11.37 7.76 4.14
CA ALA A 146 12.63 8.50 4.10
C ALA A 146 13.72 7.61 4.70
N GLU A 147 14.95 7.71 4.18
CA GLU A 147 16.13 7.26 4.91
C GLU A 147 16.21 8.12 6.17
N GLY A 148 16.33 7.46 7.33
CA GLY A 148 16.09 8.09 8.63
C GLY A 148 16.95 9.33 8.84
N ASP A 149 16.34 10.38 9.40
CA ASP A 149 17.07 11.41 10.13
C ASP A 149 17.54 10.79 11.45
N GLU A 150 18.84 10.55 11.56
CA GLU A 150 19.53 10.28 12.83
C GLU A 150 19.58 11.53 13.72
#